data_AF-A0AAX0WYS6-F1
#
_entry.id   AF-A0AAX0WYS6-F1
#
_cell.length_a   1.000
_cell.length_b   1.000
_cell.length_c   1.000
_cell.angle_alpha   90.00
_cell.angle_beta   90.00
_cell.angle_gamma   90.00
#
_symmetry.space_group_name_H-M   'P 1'
#
loop_
_entity.id
_entity.type
_entity.pdbx_description
1 polymer ?
#
loop_
_entity_poly.entity_id
_entity_poly.type
_entity_poly.pdbx_seq_one_letter_code
_entity_poly.pdbx_strand_id
1 'polypeptide(L)'
;MKQRTEPQRKKHQNEIRIIKSHREMAHVLGLKNSSLLGIENEGLHVSPAVHSIKNRYNQFKGTANSYLNFDVLPASFSQNAVQKITNLPQGGYVGFACRWDTHAHTSQWNAHAFTLHAVKEGNHTHFIYVNRGQRHFDLPTGQDKNDTPAVMVFSVENQHARSFAKLMLSAATASDARKGMSAFLERHKEQFNKDLSEFMLKKNQKTGNCSIANSNIAWHFQLASDEMRKSNKSFVQAYEDTTPLYREMRVKDRVSAFKYLLNDRDCYTSDNAFLYNYFQAIEKFTRKDFAMQGQPNPMAHIKTLVEELDSKGLSKLIEPLINDNFTIKVDEYINARIQQLKKEHPTLSEQYCKNFAATTRDGLQSAKIRVLMLAFKKLSLEEQKQIIAKDISLLRFADRQLQSDLLKQDYNKYALYADRELKKTFPEHPFNQFREEHPNEFNSVSDSMKEMIESFMEGNEEEYLRKSNIITTERKT
;
A
#
# COMPACT_ATOMS: atom_id res chain seq x y z
N MET A 1 14.50 -28.84 32.45
CA MET A 1 13.66 -27.86 31.75
C MET A 1 12.53 -27.41 32.69
N LYS A 2 12.51 -26.15 33.16
CA LYS A 2 11.40 -25.67 33.99
C LYS A 2 10.16 -25.45 33.11
N GLN A 3 9.06 -26.14 33.42
CA GLN A 3 7.79 -25.97 32.72
C GLN A 3 7.22 -24.58 33.06
N ARG A 4 6.79 -23.83 32.04
CA ARG A 4 6.13 -22.51 32.21
C ARG A 4 4.78 -22.68 32.89
N THR A 5 4.46 -21.79 33.83
CA THR A 5 3.16 -21.72 34.51
C THR A 5 2.06 -21.27 33.53
N GLU A 6 0.79 -21.57 33.80
CA GLU A 6 -0.33 -21.24 32.92
C GLU A 6 -0.42 -19.73 32.55
N PRO A 7 -0.19 -18.78 33.49
CA PRO A 7 -0.14 -17.35 33.15
C PRO A 7 1.02 -17.01 32.21
N GLN A 8 2.19 -17.65 32.39
CA GLN A 8 3.35 -17.47 31.50
C GLN A 8 3.09 -18.06 30.11
N ARG A 9 2.32 -19.14 30.00
CA ARG A 9 1.89 -19.72 28.71
C ARG A 9 0.93 -18.79 27.98
N LYS A 10 -0.08 -18.23 28.67
CA LYS A 10 -1.04 -17.27 28.08
C LYS A 10 -0.34 -15.98 27.62
N LYS A 11 0.56 -15.42 28.44
CA LYS A 11 1.37 -14.25 28.06
C LYS A 11 2.23 -14.53 26.81
N HIS A 12 2.91 -15.66 26.78
CA HIS A 12 3.74 -16.04 25.64
C HIS A 12 2.93 -16.32 24.35
N GLN A 13 1.76 -16.94 24.47
CA GLN A 13 0.86 -17.14 23.33
C GLN A 13 0.35 -15.81 22.77
N ASN A 14 0.09 -14.83 23.63
CA ASN A 14 -0.31 -13.50 23.23
C ASN A 14 0.83 -12.77 22.50
N GLU A 15 2.06 -12.83 23.01
CA GLU A 15 3.26 -12.29 22.35
C GLU A 15 3.47 -12.90 20.94
N ILE A 16 3.37 -14.22 20.80
CA ILE A 16 3.47 -14.90 19.50
C ILE A 16 2.38 -14.42 18.53
N ARG A 17 1.15 -14.24 19.02
CA ARG A 17 0.02 -13.78 18.21
C ARG A 17 0.26 -12.36 17.69
N ILE A 18 0.70 -11.47 18.58
CA ILE A 18 0.97 -10.06 18.26
C ILE A 18 2.10 -9.97 17.21
N ILE A 19 3.21 -10.69 17.41
CA ILE A 19 4.32 -10.72 16.44
C ILE A 19 3.83 -11.19 15.07
N LYS A 20 3.02 -12.26 15.01
CA LYS A 20 2.48 -12.78 13.74
C LYS A 20 1.59 -11.76 13.03
N SER A 21 0.72 -11.07 13.78
CA SER A 21 -0.14 -10.03 13.22
C SER A 21 0.68 -8.82 12.72
N HIS A 22 1.72 -8.42 13.44
CA HIS A 22 2.63 -7.36 13.02
C HIS A 22 3.30 -7.69 11.68
N ARG A 23 3.89 -8.89 11.57
CA ARG A 23 4.53 -9.37 10.33
C ARG A 23 3.57 -9.36 9.15
N GLU A 24 2.36 -9.84 9.36
CA GLU A 24 1.31 -9.83 8.35
C GLU A 24 0.99 -8.41 7.88
N MET A 25 0.72 -7.47 8.81
CA MET A 25 0.35 -6.10 8.45
C MET A 25 1.48 -5.38 7.71
N ALA A 26 2.73 -5.53 8.16
CA ALA A 26 3.90 -5.01 7.45
C ALA A 26 4.03 -5.61 6.04
N HIS A 27 3.74 -6.90 5.88
CA HIS A 27 3.74 -7.54 4.57
C HIS A 27 2.60 -7.04 3.65
N VAL A 28 1.40 -6.79 4.19
CA VAL A 28 0.25 -6.24 3.44
C VAL A 28 0.58 -4.85 2.86
N LEU A 29 1.32 -4.05 3.63
CA LEU A 29 1.91 -2.77 3.20
C LEU A 29 3.11 -2.93 2.25
N GLY A 30 3.60 -4.16 2.10
CA GLY A 30 4.76 -4.52 1.29
C GLY A 30 6.05 -3.92 1.84
N LEU A 31 6.17 -3.78 3.16
CA LEU A 31 7.33 -3.20 3.81
C LEU A 31 8.58 -4.08 3.65
N LYS A 32 9.74 -3.44 3.59
CA LYS A 32 11.04 -4.07 3.43
C LYS A 32 11.64 -4.32 4.82
N ASN A 33 12.44 -5.38 4.98
CA ASN A 33 13.14 -5.64 6.25
C ASN A 33 14.20 -4.57 6.54
N SER A 34 14.71 -4.51 7.77
CA SER A 34 15.89 -3.72 8.16
C SER A 34 16.51 -4.36 9.39
N SER A 35 17.81 -4.20 9.60
CA SER A 35 18.48 -4.63 10.83
C SER A 35 17.95 -3.89 12.07
N LEU A 36 17.29 -2.75 11.89
CA LEU A 36 16.61 -2.02 12.96
C LEU A 36 15.39 -2.77 13.50
N LEU A 37 14.78 -3.63 12.69
CA LEU A 37 13.56 -4.33 13.05
C LEU A 37 13.90 -5.59 13.83
N GLY A 38 13.51 -5.65 15.11
CA GLY A 38 13.55 -6.90 15.88
C GLY A 38 12.54 -7.97 15.39
N ILE A 39 11.66 -7.61 14.44
CA ILE A 39 10.67 -8.49 13.82
C ILE A 39 10.76 -8.29 12.30
N GLU A 40 11.03 -9.36 11.55
CA GLU A 40 11.09 -9.31 10.10
C GLU A 40 9.70 -9.05 9.48
N ASN A 41 9.62 -8.17 8.48
CA ASN A 41 8.42 -7.85 7.68
C ASN A 41 8.13 -8.95 6.63
N GLU A 42 8.15 -10.21 7.04
CA GLU A 42 7.87 -11.35 6.16
C GLU A 42 6.39 -11.74 6.14
N GLY A 43 5.93 -12.20 4.97
CA GLY A 43 4.54 -12.60 4.76
C GLY A 43 4.21 -13.96 5.35
N LEU A 44 2.91 -14.20 5.52
CA LEU A 44 2.40 -15.49 5.98
C LEU A 44 2.65 -16.61 4.96
N HIS A 45 2.85 -17.83 5.47
CA HIS A 45 2.90 -19.06 4.66
C HIS A 45 1.50 -19.56 4.32
N VAL A 46 1.41 -20.43 3.32
CA VAL A 46 0.20 -20.94 2.63
C VAL A 46 -1.08 -20.94 3.49
N SER A 47 -1.19 -21.79 4.51
CA SER A 47 -2.45 -21.94 5.28
C SER A 47 -2.82 -20.70 6.11
N PRO A 48 -1.91 -20.11 6.91
CA PRO A 48 -2.15 -18.82 7.55
C PRO A 48 -2.52 -17.70 6.55
N ALA A 49 -1.89 -17.68 5.37
CA ALA A 49 -2.20 -16.70 4.33
C ALA A 49 -3.64 -16.86 3.81
N VAL A 50 -4.09 -18.09 3.53
CA VAL A 50 -5.48 -18.38 3.10
C VAL A 50 -6.49 -17.92 4.16
N HIS A 51 -6.24 -18.21 5.43
CA HIS A 51 -7.14 -17.77 6.50
C HIS A 51 -7.20 -16.24 6.60
N SER A 52 -6.04 -15.58 6.59
CA SER A 52 -5.93 -14.11 6.58
C SER A 52 -6.72 -13.47 5.44
N ILE A 53 -6.52 -13.95 4.20
CA ILE A 53 -7.14 -13.30 3.04
C ILE A 53 -8.66 -13.52 3.01
N LYS A 54 -9.18 -14.64 3.55
CA LYS A 54 -10.62 -14.85 3.69
C LYS A 54 -11.23 -13.87 4.68
N ASN A 55 -10.61 -13.75 5.86
CA ASN A 55 -11.11 -12.87 6.91
C ASN A 55 -11.15 -11.41 6.42
N ARG A 56 -10.06 -10.96 5.78
CA ARG A 56 -9.96 -9.60 5.24
C ARG A 56 -10.89 -9.38 4.04
N TYR A 57 -11.11 -10.38 3.18
CA TYR A 57 -12.13 -10.29 2.13
C TYR A 57 -13.52 -10.05 2.72
N ASN A 58 -13.92 -10.87 3.69
CA ASN A 58 -15.23 -10.77 4.34
C ASN A 58 -15.40 -9.42 5.05
N GLN A 59 -14.34 -8.88 5.64
CA GLN A 59 -14.35 -7.56 6.26
C GLN A 59 -14.66 -6.42 5.28
N PHE A 60 -14.13 -6.47 4.05
CA PHE A 60 -14.22 -5.34 3.11
C PHE A 60 -15.30 -5.47 2.03
N LYS A 61 -15.81 -6.69 1.77
CA LYS A 61 -16.84 -6.94 0.74
C LYS A 61 -18.23 -6.41 1.15
N GLY A 62 -18.48 -6.19 2.44
CA GLY A 62 -19.68 -5.53 2.96
C GLY A 62 -21.00 -6.33 2.85
N THR A 63 -20.99 -7.55 2.30
CA THR A 63 -22.19 -8.40 2.13
C THR A 63 -22.05 -9.69 2.91
N ALA A 64 -23.00 -9.98 3.82
CA ALA A 64 -22.92 -11.09 4.77
C ALA A 64 -22.91 -12.50 4.14
N ASN A 65 -23.32 -12.63 2.87
CA ASN A 65 -23.53 -13.92 2.20
C ASN A 65 -22.52 -14.24 1.07
N SER A 66 -21.52 -13.40 0.82
CA SER A 66 -20.46 -13.67 -0.17
C SER A 66 -19.20 -14.16 0.56
N TYR A 67 -18.96 -15.47 0.52
CA TYR A 67 -17.72 -16.06 1.02
C TYR A 67 -16.71 -16.19 -0.12
N LEU A 68 -15.43 -15.99 0.19
CA LEU A 68 -14.36 -16.26 -0.76
C LEU A 68 -14.19 -17.78 -0.94
N ASN A 69 -14.56 -18.31 -2.12
CA ASN A 69 -14.41 -19.74 -2.45
C ASN A 69 -12.97 -20.09 -2.83
N PHE A 70 -12.07 -20.01 -1.84
CA PHE A 70 -10.64 -20.19 -2.01
C PHE A 70 -10.03 -21.02 -0.88
N ASP A 71 -9.55 -22.23 -1.13
CA ASP A 71 -9.08 -23.13 -0.06
C ASP A 71 -7.59 -23.48 -0.19
N VAL A 72 -6.99 -24.10 0.81
CA VAL A 72 -5.67 -24.73 0.64
C VAL A 72 -5.88 -26.04 -0.13
N LEU A 73 -5.09 -26.28 -1.18
CA LEU A 73 -5.09 -27.57 -1.86
C LEU A 73 -4.50 -28.64 -0.93
N PRO A 74 -5.17 -29.78 -0.71
CA PRO A 74 -4.60 -30.88 0.07
C PRO A 74 -3.26 -31.34 -0.51
N ALA A 75 -2.35 -31.80 0.36
CA ALA A 75 -1.01 -32.24 -0.05
C ALA A 75 -1.04 -33.47 -0.98
N SER A 76 -2.11 -34.26 -0.94
CA SER A 76 -2.39 -35.36 -1.85
C SER A 76 -3.47 -34.97 -2.85
N PHE A 77 -3.41 -35.55 -4.06
CA PHE A 77 -4.45 -35.38 -5.07
C PHE A 77 -5.85 -35.60 -4.47
N SER A 78 -6.74 -34.64 -4.69
CA SER A 78 -8.09 -34.64 -4.11
C SER A 78 -9.13 -34.73 -5.22
N GLN A 79 -9.84 -35.86 -5.31
CA GLN A 79 -11.01 -35.99 -6.19
C GLN A 79 -12.07 -34.93 -5.88
N ASN A 80 -12.20 -34.52 -4.61
CA ASN A 80 -13.12 -33.48 -4.19
C ASN A 80 -12.78 -32.12 -4.83
N ALA A 81 -11.49 -31.79 -4.99
CA ALA A 81 -11.08 -30.54 -5.66
C ALA A 81 -11.43 -30.56 -7.17
N VAL A 82 -11.22 -31.69 -7.86
CA VAL A 82 -11.66 -31.86 -9.26
C VAL A 82 -13.18 -31.75 -9.38
N GLN A 83 -13.91 -32.36 -8.44
CA GLN A 83 -15.37 -32.32 -8.42
C GLN A 83 -15.89 -30.89 -8.18
N LYS A 84 -15.25 -30.12 -7.29
CA LYS A 84 -15.57 -28.69 -7.07
C LYS A 84 -15.46 -27.86 -8.35
N ILE A 85 -14.42 -28.10 -9.16
CA ILE A 85 -14.25 -27.41 -10.45
C ILE A 85 -15.29 -27.88 -11.48
N THR A 86 -15.48 -29.19 -11.60
CA THR A 86 -16.38 -29.78 -12.60
C THR A 86 -17.83 -29.36 -12.39
N ASN A 87 -18.23 -29.22 -11.12
CA ASN A 87 -19.59 -28.88 -10.71
C ASN A 87 -19.84 -27.37 -10.61
N LEU A 88 -18.91 -26.52 -11.05
CA LEU A 88 -19.16 -25.08 -11.07
C LEU A 88 -20.42 -24.77 -11.90
N PRO A 89 -21.34 -23.94 -11.37
CA PRO A 89 -22.43 -23.37 -12.17
C PRO A 89 -21.87 -22.32 -13.13
N GLN A 90 -22.69 -21.86 -14.09
CA GLN A 90 -22.34 -20.72 -14.94
C GLN A 90 -21.96 -19.49 -14.08
N GLY A 91 -20.84 -18.85 -14.41
CA GLY A 91 -20.27 -17.75 -13.63
C GLY A 91 -19.71 -18.17 -12.27
N GLY A 92 -19.64 -19.48 -11.95
CA GLY A 92 -19.09 -19.97 -10.69
C GLY A 92 -17.56 -19.89 -10.64
N TYR A 93 -17.02 -19.65 -9.44
CA TYR A 93 -15.59 -19.58 -9.15
C TYR A 93 -15.18 -20.54 -8.04
N VAL A 94 -13.99 -21.12 -8.18
CA VAL A 94 -13.24 -21.76 -7.09
C VAL A 94 -11.76 -21.47 -7.25
N GLY A 95 -11.02 -21.36 -6.14
CA GLY A 95 -9.57 -21.34 -6.19
C GLY A 95 -8.90 -22.10 -5.07
N PHE A 96 -7.61 -22.34 -5.26
CA PHE A 96 -6.78 -23.13 -4.36
C PHE A 96 -5.41 -22.49 -4.18
N ALA A 97 -4.93 -22.41 -2.94
CA ALA A 97 -3.54 -22.16 -2.62
C ALA A 97 -2.77 -23.47 -2.60
N CYS A 98 -1.76 -23.59 -3.44
CA CYS A 98 -0.94 -24.77 -3.58
C CYS A 98 0.39 -24.58 -2.84
N ARG A 99 0.88 -25.63 -2.19
CA ARG A 99 2.18 -25.59 -1.53
C ARG A 99 3.31 -25.70 -2.55
N TRP A 100 4.27 -24.80 -2.42
CA TRP A 100 5.55 -24.86 -3.10
C TRP A 100 6.62 -25.08 -2.04
N ASP A 101 7.02 -26.33 -1.84
CA ASP A 101 8.05 -26.69 -0.88
C ASP A 101 9.42 -26.46 -1.52
N THR A 102 10.06 -25.35 -1.17
CA THR A 102 11.45 -25.06 -1.53
C THR A 102 12.36 -25.71 -0.46
N HIS A 103 12.98 -26.83 -0.84
CA HIS A 103 13.99 -27.61 -0.10
C HIS A 103 13.47 -28.61 0.94
N ALA A 104 13.75 -29.90 0.67
CA ALA A 104 13.49 -31.03 1.56
C ALA A 104 14.30 -31.04 2.88
N HIS A 105 15.20 -30.08 3.11
CA HIS A 105 16.14 -30.11 4.24
C HIS A 105 16.27 -28.81 5.05
N THR A 106 15.52 -27.75 4.72
CA THR A 106 15.40 -26.59 5.61
C THR A 106 14.00 -26.55 6.15
N SER A 107 13.88 -26.53 7.48
CA SER A 107 12.66 -26.44 8.30
C SER A 107 11.43 -25.84 7.59
N GLN A 108 10.22 -26.33 7.92
CA GLN A 108 8.83 -25.97 7.52
C GLN A 108 8.47 -24.49 7.20
N TRP A 109 9.39 -23.56 7.34
CA TRP A 109 9.27 -22.11 7.27
C TRP A 109 9.62 -21.49 5.90
N ASN A 110 9.95 -22.25 4.86
CA ASN A 110 10.30 -21.69 3.53
C ASN A 110 9.24 -21.89 2.44
N ALA A 111 8.08 -22.49 2.74
CA ALA A 111 7.06 -22.74 1.72
C ALA A 111 6.39 -21.46 1.21
N HIS A 112 6.31 -21.32 -0.12
CA HIS A 112 5.55 -20.30 -0.84
C HIS A 112 4.23 -20.89 -1.36
N ALA A 113 3.23 -20.04 -1.64
CA ALA A 113 2.01 -20.47 -2.30
C ALA A 113 1.94 -19.91 -3.71
N PHE A 114 1.86 -20.77 -4.72
CA PHE A 114 1.22 -20.42 -5.99
C PHE A 114 -0.28 -20.72 -5.88
N THR A 115 -1.09 -20.20 -6.80
CA THR A 115 -2.53 -20.42 -6.74
C THR A 115 -3.10 -20.88 -8.07
N LEU A 116 -4.11 -21.72 -7.97
CA LEU A 116 -4.87 -22.24 -9.09
C LEU A 116 -6.32 -21.81 -8.94
N HIS A 117 -6.95 -21.39 -10.02
CA HIS A 117 -8.34 -20.96 -10.01
C HIS A 117 -9.09 -21.53 -11.20
N ALA A 118 -10.40 -21.64 -11.07
CA ALA A 118 -11.30 -21.99 -12.15
C ALA A 118 -12.52 -21.07 -12.12
N VAL A 119 -12.91 -20.55 -13.29
CA VAL A 119 -14.14 -19.77 -13.52
C VAL A 119 -14.88 -20.39 -14.70
N LYS A 120 -16.18 -20.67 -14.55
CA LYS A 120 -16.99 -21.24 -15.65
C LYS A 120 -17.70 -20.14 -16.44
N GLU A 121 -17.54 -20.17 -17.76
CA GLU A 121 -18.11 -19.20 -18.68
C GLU A 121 -18.63 -19.87 -19.96
N GLY A 122 -19.95 -19.90 -20.11
CA GLY A 122 -20.62 -20.48 -21.26
C GLY A 122 -20.19 -21.93 -21.47
N ASN A 123 -19.63 -22.22 -22.65
CA ASN A 123 -19.17 -23.56 -23.03
C ASN A 123 -17.73 -23.86 -22.61
N HIS A 124 -17.07 -22.96 -21.87
CA HIS A 124 -15.69 -23.12 -21.44
C HIS A 124 -15.52 -22.92 -19.93
N THR A 125 -14.41 -23.42 -19.41
CA THR A 125 -13.89 -23.14 -18.07
C THR A 125 -12.51 -22.54 -18.21
N HIS A 126 -12.32 -21.36 -17.60
CA HIS A 126 -11.03 -20.68 -17.52
C HIS A 126 -10.27 -21.19 -16.30
N PHE A 127 -9.15 -21.85 -16.54
CA PHE A 127 -8.19 -22.26 -15.52
C PHE A 127 -7.11 -21.19 -15.41
N ILE A 128 -6.94 -20.62 -14.23
CA ILE A 128 -6.02 -19.51 -14.01
C ILE A 128 -4.93 -19.95 -13.05
N TYR A 129 -3.70 -19.91 -13.54
CA TYR A 129 -2.49 -20.13 -12.79
C TYR A 129 -1.89 -18.80 -12.35
N VAL A 130 -1.54 -18.65 -11.07
CA VAL A 130 -0.90 -17.43 -10.56
C VAL A 130 0.33 -17.74 -9.73
N ASN A 131 1.45 -17.16 -10.14
CA ASN A 131 2.68 -17.14 -9.37
C ASN A 131 3.48 -15.86 -9.61
N ARG A 132 3.55 -15.03 -8.57
CA ARG A 132 4.26 -13.75 -8.56
C ARG A 132 5.60 -13.84 -7.81
N GLY A 133 5.99 -15.03 -7.36
CA GLY A 133 7.29 -15.30 -6.71
C GLY A 133 8.30 -15.91 -7.68
N GLN A 134 9.15 -16.81 -7.18
CA GLN A 134 10.14 -17.54 -7.97
C GLN A 134 9.47 -18.31 -9.11
N ARG A 135 10.06 -18.23 -10.31
CA ARG A 135 9.46 -18.77 -11.55
C ARG A 135 9.57 -20.28 -11.67
N HIS A 136 8.84 -20.84 -12.62
CA HIS A 136 8.97 -22.26 -13.01
C HIS A 136 10.35 -22.57 -13.54
N PHE A 137 10.66 -23.86 -13.61
CA PHE A 137 11.84 -24.29 -14.33
C PHE A 137 11.58 -24.22 -15.84
N ASP A 138 12.59 -23.78 -16.57
CA ASP A 138 12.78 -24.19 -17.94
C ASP A 138 13.27 -25.64 -17.91
N LEU A 139 12.43 -26.59 -18.31
CA LEU A 139 12.69 -28.02 -18.13
C LEU A 139 14.00 -28.51 -18.78
N PRO A 140 14.42 -28.01 -19.96
CA PRO A 140 15.69 -28.41 -20.58
C PRO A 140 16.91 -27.93 -19.80
N THR A 141 16.89 -26.70 -19.27
CA THR A 141 18.06 -26.08 -18.62
C THR A 141 18.07 -26.24 -17.09
N GLY A 142 16.92 -26.55 -16.49
CA GLY A 142 16.73 -26.57 -15.04
C GLY A 142 16.79 -25.17 -14.39
N GLN A 143 16.88 -24.10 -15.17
CA GLN A 143 16.96 -22.72 -14.68
C GLN A 143 15.57 -22.09 -14.55
N ASP A 144 15.48 -20.95 -13.85
CA ASP A 144 14.24 -20.20 -13.71
C ASP A 144 13.81 -19.60 -15.06
N LYS A 145 12.61 -19.96 -15.53
CA LYS A 145 12.01 -19.44 -16.77
C LYS A 145 11.42 -18.05 -16.54
N ASN A 146 12.29 -17.05 -16.52
CA ASN A 146 11.96 -15.67 -16.14
C ASN A 146 10.92 -14.98 -17.02
N ASP A 147 10.76 -15.43 -18.27
CA ASP A 147 9.82 -14.85 -19.24
C ASP A 147 8.38 -15.32 -19.03
N THR A 148 8.14 -16.26 -18.11
CA THR A 148 6.80 -16.77 -17.83
C THR A 148 5.94 -15.68 -17.15
N PRO A 149 4.74 -15.35 -17.68
CA PRO A 149 3.82 -14.41 -17.05
C PRO A 149 3.45 -14.81 -15.62
N ALA A 150 3.21 -13.83 -14.75
CA ALA A 150 2.82 -14.10 -13.37
C ALA A 150 1.40 -14.66 -13.23
N VAL A 151 0.57 -14.43 -14.25
CA VAL A 151 -0.80 -14.95 -14.38
C VAL A 151 -0.88 -15.59 -15.75
N MET A 152 -1.31 -16.84 -15.81
CA MET A 152 -1.54 -17.58 -17.05
C MET A 152 -2.95 -18.14 -17.04
N VAL A 153 -3.68 -17.94 -18.12
CA VAL A 153 -5.06 -18.40 -18.26
C VAL A 153 -5.12 -19.45 -19.35
N PHE A 154 -5.83 -20.54 -19.07
CA PHE A 154 -6.13 -21.60 -20.03
C PHE A 154 -7.65 -21.68 -20.19
N SER A 155 -8.14 -21.58 -21.43
CA SER A 155 -9.55 -21.72 -21.74
C SER A 155 -9.81 -23.12 -22.28
N VAL A 156 -10.66 -23.89 -21.60
CA VAL A 156 -10.91 -25.30 -21.95
C VAL A 156 -12.39 -25.52 -22.11
N GLU A 157 -12.81 -26.20 -23.17
CA GLU A 157 -14.21 -26.63 -23.34
C GLU A 157 -14.69 -27.45 -22.14
N ASN A 158 -15.94 -27.24 -21.73
CA ASN A 158 -16.51 -27.86 -20.53
C ASN A 158 -16.44 -29.39 -20.56
N GLN A 159 -16.54 -30.01 -21.75
CA GLN A 159 -16.39 -31.46 -21.92
C GLN A 159 -14.99 -31.98 -21.54
N HIS A 160 -13.96 -31.14 -21.63
CA HIS A 160 -12.57 -31.45 -21.28
C HIS A 160 -12.13 -30.84 -19.93
N ALA A 161 -12.97 -30.02 -19.28
CA ALA A 161 -12.60 -29.34 -18.04
C ALA A 161 -12.24 -30.32 -16.91
N ARG A 162 -12.94 -31.46 -16.78
CA ARG A 162 -12.66 -32.46 -15.74
C ARG A 162 -11.28 -33.11 -15.92
N SER A 163 -10.92 -33.49 -17.14
CA SER A 163 -9.61 -34.10 -17.43
C SER A 163 -8.49 -33.08 -17.26
N PHE A 164 -8.68 -31.84 -17.73
CA PHE A 164 -7.73 -30.76 -17.54
C PHE A 164 -7.49 -30.42 -16.06
N ALA A 165 -8.57 -30.31 -15.27
CA ALA A 165 -8.50 -30.12 -13.82
C ALA A 165 -7.71 -31.24 -13.13
N LYS A 166 -7.94 -32.51 -13.53
CA LYS A 166 -7.20 -33.66 -13.00
C LYS A 166 -5.70 -33.55 -13.30
N LEU A 167 -5.33 -33.19 -14.53
CA LEU A 167 -3.92 -33.01 -14.92
C LEU A 167 -3.25 -31.87 -14.14
N MET A 168 -3.92 -30.72 -14.04
CA MET A 168 -3.42 -29.54 -13.34
C MET A 168 -3.24 -29.79 -11.84
N LEU A 169 -4.24 -30.38 -11.18
CA LEU A 169 -4.18 -30.66 -9.74
C LEU A 169 -3.19 -31.77 -9.41
N SER A 170 -3.05 -32.79 -10.28
CA SER A 170 -2.00 -33.81 -10.12
C SER A 170 -0.59 -33.20 -10.24
N ALA A 171 -0.38 -32.29 -11.19
CA ALA A 171 0.89 -31.58 -11.33
C ALA A 171 1.21 -30.71 -10.10
N ALA A 172 0.19 -30.07 -9.52
CA ALA A 172 0.32 -29.22 -8.33
C ALA A 172 0.52 -29.97 -7.01
N THR A 173 0.21 -31.27 -6.99
CA THR A 173 0.37 -32.16 -5.82
C THR A 173 1.45 -33.21 -6.03
N ALA A 174 2.24 -33.10 -7.10
CA ALA A 174 3.41 -33.94 -7.32
C ALA A 174 4.44 -33.75 -6.19
N SER A 175 5.27 -34.76 -5.95
CA SER A 175 6.36 -34.69 -4.98
C SER A 175 7.31 -33.52 -5.23
N ASP A 176 7.55 -33.20 -6.50
CA ASP A 176 8.12 -31.92 -6.95
C ASP A 176 7.06 -31.14 -7.71
N ALA A 177 6.23 -30.38 -6.96
CA ALA A 177 5.16 -29.57 -7.53
C ALA A 177 5.70 -28.50 -8.49
N ARG A 178 6.93 -28.00 -8.29
CA ARG A 178 7.52 -27.00 -9.18
C ARG A 178 7.81 -27.61 -10.54
N LYS A 179 8.49 -28.76 -10.59
CA LYS A 179 8.77 -29.48 -11.83
C LYS A 179 7.48 -30.00 -12.48
N GLY A 180 6.57 -30.55 -11.68
CA GLY A 180 5.26 -31.02 -12.13
C GLY A 180 4.46 -29.92 -12.82
N MET A 181 4.34 -28.75 -12.18
CA MET A 181 3.67 -27.60 -12.80
C MET A 181 4.42 -27.04 -14.01
N SER A 182 5.75 -27.04 -14.00
CA SER A 182 6.54 -26.60 -15.17
C SER A 182 6.22 -27.47 -16.40
N ALA A 183 6.20 -28.80 -16.23
CA ALA A 183 5.81 -29.76 -17.27
C ALA A 183 4.35 -29.59 -17.72
N PHE A 184 3.44 -29.35 -16.77
CA PHE A 184 2.05 -29.08 -17.09
C PHE A 184 1.89 -27.84 -17.98
N LEU A 185 2.52 -26.72 -17.60
CA LEU A 185 2.43 -25.45 -18.34
C LEU A 185 3.01 -25.58 -19.75
N GLU A 186 4.08 -26.34 -19.94
CA GLU A 186 4.68 -26.55 -21.26
C GLU A 186 3.85 -27.46 -22.17
N ARG A 187 3.22 -28.50 -21.60
CA ARG A 187 2.39 -29.46 -22.36
C ARG A 187 1.08 -28.85 -22.84
N HIS A 188 0.51 -27.88 -22.13
CA HIS A 188 -0.83 -27.34 -22.39
C HIS A 188 -0.82 -25.94 -23.03
N LYS A 189 0.23 -25.62 -23.79
CA LYS A 189 0.35 -24.33 -24.50
C LYS A 189 -0.77 -24.08 -25.51
N GLU A 190 -1.36 -25.13 -26.08
CA GLU A 190 -2.46 -25.00 -27.04
C GLU A 190 -3.75 -24.45 -26.41
N GLN A 191 -3.97 -24.72 -25.12
CA GLN A 191 -5.12 -24.19 -24.38
C GLN A 191 -4.85 -22.80 -23.78
N PHE A 192 -3.64 -22.26 -23.95
CA PHE A 192 -3.23 -20.99 -23.37
C PHE A 192 -4.00 -19.83 -24.03
N ASN A 193 -4.70 -19.07 -23.21
CA ASN A 193 -5.39 -17.86 -23.61
C ASN A 193 -4.46 -16.65 -23.38
N LYS A 194 -3.75 -16.25 -24.43
CA LYS A 194 -2.79 -15.14 -24.39
C LYS A 194 -3.48 -13.82 -24.04
N ASP A 195 -4.56 -13.48 -24.74
CA ASP A 195 -5.26 -12.20 -24.58
C ASP A 195 -5.76 -12.01 -23.14
N LEU A 196 -6.37 -13.05 -22.57
CA LEU A 196 -6.86 -13.00 -21.19
C LEU A 196 -5.73 -12.96 -20.16
N SER A 197 -4.61 -13.64 -20.44
CA SER A 197 -3.42 -13.58 -19.58
C SER A 197 -2.77 -12.19 -19.59
N GLU A 198 -2.70 -11.54 -20.74
CA GLU A 198 -2.18 -10.18 -20.90
C GLU A 198 -3.11 -9.15 -20.24
N PHE A 199 -4.43 -9.29 -20.42
CA PHE A 199 -5.42 -8.46 -19.75
C PHE A 199 -5.33 -8.55 -18.21
N MET A 200 -5.01 -9.72 -17.67
CA MET A 200 -4.91 -9.95 -16.23
C MET A 200 -3.51 -9.73 -15.65
N LEU A 201 -2.58 -9.15 -16.41
CA LEU A 201 -1.18 -9.02 -16.02
C LEU A 201 -1.00 -8.42 -14.62
N LYS A 202 -0.19 -9.08 -13.79
CA LYS A 202 0.21 -8.60 -12.46
C LYS A 202 1.73 -8.50 -12.35
N LYS A 203 2.18 -7.49 -11.62
CA LYS A 203 3.61 -7.31 -11.27
C LYS A 203 4.09 -8.42 -10.33
N ASN A 204 5.34 -8.85 -10.50
CA ASN A 204 6.00 -9.77 -9.57
C ASN A 204 6.07 -9.19 -8.15
N GLN A 205 6.00 -10.06 -7.16
CA GLN A 205 6.21 -9.70 -5.77
C GLN A 205 7.69 -9.37 -5.57
N LYS A 206 7.97 -8.17 -5.10
CA LYS A 206 9.35 -7.65 -4.96
C LYS A 206 10.01 -8.00 -3.63
N THR A 207 9.28 -8.52 -2.65
CA THR A 207 9.87 -8.85 -1.32
C THR A 207 9.11 -9.90 -0.56
N GLY A 208 9.87 -10.72 0.17
CA GLY A 208 9.38 -11.71 1.12
C GLY A 208 8.52 -12.79 0.48
N ASN A 209 7.74 -13.47 1.30
CA ASN A 209 6.87 -14.55 0.85
C ASN A 209 5.76 -14.07 -0.11
N CYS A 210 5.66 -14.64 -1.30
CA CYS A 210 4.64 -14.28 -2.30
C CYS A 210 3.23 -14.83 -2.00
N SER A 211 3.04 -15.63 -0.95
CA SER A 211 1.77 -16.33 -0.69
C SER A 211 0.57 -15.39 -0.55
N ILE A 212 0.69 -14.29 0.20
CA ILE A 212 -0.37 -13.29 0.34
C ILE A 212 -0.63 -12.60 -1.01
N ALA A 213 0.42 -12.24 -1.75
CA ALA A 213 0.31 -11.58 -3.05
C ALA A 213 -0.36 -12.46 -4.13
N ASN A 214 -0.07 -13.77 -4.12
CA ASN A 214 -0.68 -14.76 -5.00
C ASN A 214 -2.12 -15.06 -4.59
N SER A 215 -2.40 -15.14 -3.29
CA SER A 215 -3.76 -15.45 -2.81
C SER A 215 -4.73 -14.26 -2.93
N ASN A 216 -4.25 -13.03 -2.76
CA ASN A 216 -5.10 -11.82 -2.81
C ASN A 216 -5.81 -11.58 -4.15
N ILE A 217 -5.28 -12.12 -5.26
CA ILE A 217 -5.94 -12.01 -6.56
C ILE A 217 -7.29 -12.75 -6.59
N ALA A 218 -7.46 -13.74 -5.70
CA ALA A 218 -8.71 -14.47 -5.52
C ALA A 218 -9.88 -13.54 -5.22
N TRP A 219 -9.65 -12.40 -4.55
CA TRP A 219 -10.69 -11.42 -4.28
C TRP A 219 -11.28 -10.87 -5.57
N HIS A 220 -10.44 -10.53 -6.55
CA HIS A 220 -10.87 -9.99 -7.84
C HIS A 220 -11.60 -11.06 -8.67
N PHE A 221 -11.10 -12.30 -8.67
CA PHE A 221 -11.77 -13.40 -9.36
C PHE A 221 -13.14 -13.73 -8.75
N GLN A 222 -13.27 -13.73 -7.42
CA GLN A 222 -14.55 -13.90 -6.74
C GLN A 222 -15.51 -12.73 -7.03
N LEU A 223 -15.01 -11.49 -7.03
CA LEU A 223 -15.80 -10.31 -7.41
C LEU A 223 -16.34 -10.42 -8.84
N ALA A 224 -15.48 -10.75 -9.81
CA ALA A 224 -15.85 -10.94 -11.20
C ALA A 224 -16.88 -12.06 -11.36
N SER A 225 -16.67 -13.20 -10.69
CA SER A 225 -17.63 -14.31 -10.67
C SER A 225 -18.99 -13.90 -10.08
N ASP A 226 -19.00 -13.13 -9.00
CA ASP A 226 -20.24 -12.60 -8.43
C ASP A 226 -20.97 -11.68 -9.41
N GLU A 227 -20.23 -10.87 -10.18
CA GLU A 227 -20.77 -9.96 -11.19
C GLU A 227 -21.30 -10.70 -12.43
N MET A 228 -20.59 -11.72 -12.93
CA MET A 228 -21.06 -12.60 -14.01
C MET A 228 -22.43 -13.21 -13.67
N ARG A 229 -22.58 -13.68 -12.42
CA ARG A 229 -23.83 -14.30 -11.95
C ARG A 229 -25.00 -13.32 -11.81
N LYS A 230 -24.73 -12.03 -11.65
CA LYS A 230 -25.76 -10.99 -11.56
C LYS A 230 -26.24 -10.49 -12.91
N SER A 231 -25.32 -10.33 -13.87
CA SER A 231 -25.59 -9.56 -15.08
C SER A 231 -25.29 -10.29 -16.39
N ASN A 232 -25.11 -11.62 -16.35
CA ASN A 232 -24.80 -12.47 -17.51
C ASN A 232 -23.69 -11.90 -18.41
N LYS A 233 -22.66 -11.32 -17.78
CA LYS A 233 -21.48 -10.74 -18.44
C LYS A 233 -20.42 -11.79 -18.70
N SER A 234 -19.54 -11.51 -19.66
CA SER A 234 -18.32 -12.31 -19.84
C SER A 234 -17.39 -12.17 -18.63
N PHE A 235 -16.47 -13.12 -18.44
CA PHE A 235 -15.51 -13.01 -17.34
C PHE A 235 -14.60 -11.78 -17.50
N VAL A 236 -14.24 -11.43 -18.73
CA VAL A 236 -13.45 -10.23 -19.05
C VAL A 236 -14.18 -8.97 -18.60
N GLN A 237 -15.44 -8.80 -19.04
CA GLN A 237 -16.25 -7.63 -18.70
C GLN A 237 -16.46 -7.54 -17.19
N ALA A 238 -16.84 -8.64 -16.54
CA ALA A 238 -17.05 -8.67 -15.11
C ALA A 238 -15.76 -8.37 -14.31
N TYR A 239 -14.60 -8.82 -14.80
CA TYR A 239 -13.30 -8.51 -14.19
C TYR A 239 -12.95 -7.03 -14.34
N GLU A 240 -13.24 -6.42 -15.49
CA GLU A 240 -13.09 -4.98 -15.71
C GLU A 240 -14.00 -4.17 -14.78
N ASP A 241 -15.30 -4.46 -14.80
CA ASP A 241 -16.33 -3.77 -14.04
C ASP A 241 -16.08 -3.81 -12.52
N THR A 242 -15.49 -4.90 -12.04
CA THR A 242 -15.18 -5.07 -10.61
C THR A 242 -13.81 -4.54 -10.21
N THR A 243 -13.02 -4.01 -11.15
CA THR A 243 -11.70 -3.43 -10.87
C THR A 243 -11.77 -2.26 -9.88
N PRO A 244 -12.70 -1.28 -9.99
CA PRO A 244 -12.83 -0.20 -9.02
C PRO A 244 -13.08 -0.72 -7.59
N LEU A 245 -14.02 -1.67 -7.44
CA LEU A 245 -14.35 -2.27 -6.15
C LEU A 245 -13.19 -3.08 -5.56
N TYR A 246 -12.50 -3.88 -6.39
CA TYR A 246 -11.29 -4.58 -5.96
C TYR A 246 -10.22 -3.59 -5.48
N ARG A 247 -9.99 -2.50 -6.21
CA ARG A 247 -9.03 -1.45 -5.83
C ARG A 247 -9.41 -0.78 -4.51
N GLU A 248 -10.68 -0.46 -4.31
CA GLU A 248 -11.19 0.07 -3.05
C GLU A 248 -10.89 -0.87 -1.87
N MET A 249 -11.23 -2.15 -2.01
CA MET A 249 -10.93 -3.15 -0.99
C MET A 249 -9.41 -3.23 -0.73
N ARG A 250 -8.58 -3.10 -1.77
CA ARG A 250 -7.11 -3.08 -1.62
C ARG A 250 -6.57 -1.84 -0.92
N VAL A 251 -7.22 -0.68 -1.06
CA VAL A 251 -6.86 0.55 -0.34
C VAL A 251 -7.23 0.39 1.13
N LYS A 252 -8.48 0.00 1.42
CA LYS A 252 -8.97 -0.25 2.79
C LYS A 252 -8.13 -1.29 3.52
N ASP A 253 -7.74 -2.37 2.85
CA ASP A 253 -6.85 -3.40 3.39
C ASP A 253 -5.49 -2.83 3.85
N ARG A 254 -4.89 -1.95 3.04
CA ARG A 254 -3.62 -1.29 3.40
C ARG A 254 -3.81 -0.24 4.47
N VAL A 255 -4.89 0.53 4.44
CA VAL A 255 -5.21 1.53 5.47
C VAL A 255 -5.41 0.85 6.82
N SER A 256 -6.15 -0.25 6.87
CA SER A 256 -6.32 -1.08 8.07
C SER A 256 -4.97 -1.60 8.59
N ALA A 257 -4.10 -2.10 7.71
CA ALA A 257 -2.74 -2.54 8.09
C ALA A 257 -1.88 -1.38 8.64
N PHE A 258 -1.96 -0.19 8.05
CA PHE A 258 -1.27 1.00 8.57
C PHE A 258 -1.80 1.39 9.95
N LYS A 259 -3.13 1.43 10.12
CA LYS A 259 -3.79 1.74 11.40
C LYS A 259 -3.37 0.76 12.49
N TYR A 260 -3.21 -0.52 12.14
CA TYR A 260 -2.68 -1.52 13.06
C TYR A 260 -1.26 -1.14 13.49
N LEU A 261 -0.33 -0.95 12.55
CA LEU A 261 1.07 -0.60 12.88
C LEU A 261 1.21 0.72 13.63
N LEU A 262 0.35 1.69 13.35
CA LEU A 262 0.32 2.99 14.05
C LEU A 262 -0.09 2.83 15.53
N ASN A 263 -0.97 1.88 15.82
CA ASN A 263 -1.42 1.59 17.18
C ASN A 263 -0.53 0.60 17.93
N ASP A 264 0.30 -0.15 17.21
CA ASP A 264 1.17 -1.21 17.72
C ASP A 264 2.62 -0.73 17.93
N ARG A 265 2.80 0.53 18.38
CA ARG A 265 4.13 1.15 18.58
C ARG A 265 4.99 0.37 19.57
N ASP A 266 4.37 -0.26 20.57
CA ASP A 266 5.06 -1.03 21.62
C ASP A 266 5.67 -2.35 21.12
N CYS A 267 5.29 -2.81 19.93
CA CYS A 267 5.87 -4.02 19.32
C CYS A 267 7.20 -3.76 18.61
N TYR A 268 7.58 -2.49 18.47
CA TYR A 268 8.87 -2.12 17.91
C TYR A 268 9.94 -2.14 19.00
N THR A 269 11.12 -2.62 18.64
CA THR A 269 12.30 -2.65 19.52
C THR A 269 12.85 -1.26 19.86
N SER A 270 12.50 -0.25 19.07
CA SER A 270 12.89 1.14 19.28
C SER A 270 12.00 2.08 18.48
N ASP A 271 12.04 3.37 18.81
CA ASP A 271 11.37 4.41 18.03
C ASP A 271 11.87 4.45 16.58
N ASN A 272 13.17 4.27 16.36
CA ASN A 272 13.75 4.21 15.02
C ASN A 272 13.21 3.02 14.19
N ALA A 273 12.93 1.88 14.83
CA ALA A 273 12.32 0.73 14.18
C ALA A 273 10.87 1.03 13.75
N PHE A 274 10.10 1.71 14.61
CA PHE A 274 8.76 2.20 14.29
C PHE A 274 8.81 3.19 13.12
N LEU A 275 9.66 4.22 13.22
CA LEU A 275 9.81 5.27 12.21
C LEU A 275 10.25 4.71 10.86
N TYR A 276 11.08 3.67 10.85
CA TYR A 276 11.46 2.99 9.61
C TYR A 276 10.26 2.44 8.84
N ASN A 277 9.37 1.72 9.53
CA ASN A 277 8.15 1.17 8.93
C ASN A 277 7.13 2.28 8.60
N TYR A 278 6.98 3.27 9.49
CA TYR A 278 6.09 4.41 9.33
C TYR A 278 6.44 5.24 8.08
N PHE A 279 7.70 5.70 7.96
CA PHE A 279 8.16 6.51 6.82
C PHE A 279 8.04 5.75 5.50
N GLN A 280 8.42 4.48 5.49
CA GLN A 280 8.28 3.67 4.29
C GLN A 280 6.82 3.50 3.86
N ALA A 281 5.90 3.34 4.81
CA ALA A 281 4.49 3.17 4.51
C ALA A 281 3.86 4.47 3.97
N ILE A 282 4.11 5.62 4.60
CA ILE A 282 3.57 6.91 4.10
C ILE A 282 4.17 7.29 2.74
N GLU A 283 5.46 7.06 2.51
CA GLU A 283 6.13 7.32 1.22
C GLU A 283 5.53 6.44 0.11
N LYS A 284 5.19 5.18 0.43
CA LYS A 284 4.51 4.27 -0.50
C LYS A 284 3.07 4.71 -0.79
N PHE A 285 2.31 5.14 0.21
CA PHE A 285 0.94 5.63 0.02
C PHE A 285 0.94 6.87 -0.87
N THR A 286 1.80 7.84 -0.58
CA THR A 286 1.95 9.05 -1.39
C THR A 286 2.29 8.74 -2.84
N ARG A 287 3.28 7.88 -3.12
CA ARG A 287 3.62 7.46 -4.50
C ARG A 287 2.48 6.75 -5.21
N LYS A 288 1.75 5.87 -4.49
CA LYS A 288 0.59 5.17 -5.05
C LYS A 288 -0.51 6.15 -5.40
N ASP A 289 -0.76 7.12 -4.55
CA ASP A 289 -1.80 8.11 -4.77
C ASP A 289 -1.44 9.05 -5.93
N PHE A 290 -0.16 9.42 -6.10
CA PHE A 290 0.32 10.14 -7.28
C PHE A 290 0.12 9.34 -8.57
N ALA A 291 0.46 8.05 -8.57
CA ALA A 291 0.24 7.17 -9.73
C ALA A 291 -1.24 6.97 -10.10
N MET A 292 -2.15 7.35 -9.21
CA MET A 292 -3.60 7.32 -9.45
C MET A 292 -4.17 8.66 -9.91
N GLN A 293 -3.39 9.75 -9.85
CA GLN A 293 -3.83 11.06 -10.34
C GLN A 293 -4.10 10.97 -11.85
N GLY A 294 -5.33 11.26 -12.26
CA GLY A 294 -5.77 11.15 -13.66
C GLY A 294 -6.48 9.84 -14.02
N GLN A 295 -6.61 8.88 -13.10
CA GLN A 295 -7.48 7.72 -13.34
C GLN A 295 -8.94 8.03 -13.02
N PRO A 296 -9.92 7.41 -13.72
CA PRO A 296 -11.32 7.47 -13.33
C PRO A 296 -11.49 6.95 -11.90
N ASN A 297 -12.16 7.72 -11.03
CA ASN A 297 -12.38 7.40 -9.62
C ASN A 297 -11.09 7.11 -8.83
N PRO A 298 -10.18 8.09 -8.67
CA PRO A 298 -8.91 7.88 -8.00
C PRO A 298 -9.12 7.68 -6.50
N MET A 299 -8.88 6.46 -6.01
CA MET A 299 -8.85 6.20 -4.57
C MET A 299 -7.48 6.51 -3.99
N ALA A 300 -7.45 7.43 -3.03
CA ALA A 300 -6.25 7.90 -2.37
C ALA A 300 -6.09 7.29 -0.97
N HIS A 301 -5.00 6.56 -0.75
CA HIS A 301 -4.66 5.90 0.51
C HIS A 301 -4.54 6.89 1.67
N ILE A 302 -3.87 8.05 1.47
CA ILE A 302 -3.71 9.03 2.56
C ILE A 302 -5.05 9.64 2.96
N LYS A 303 -5.92 9.95 1.98
CA LYS A 303 -7.26 10.48 2.26
C LYS A 303 -8.09 9.47 3.03
N THR A 304 -8.15 8.22 2.56
CA THR A 304 -8.87 7.14 3.25
C THR A 304 -8.32 6.89 4.66
N LEU A 305 -6.99 6.92 4.84
CA LEU A 305 -6.37 6.79 6.16
C LEU A 305 -6.83 7.87 7.13
N VAL A 306 -6.82 9.14 6.69
CA VAL A 306 -7.24 10.28 7.52
C VAL A 306 -8.74 10.26 7.83
N GLU A 307 -9.58 9.76 6.91
CA GLU A 307 -11.02 9.59 7.12
C GLU A 307 -11.35 8.45 8.10
N GLU A 308 -10.48 7.45 8.18
CA GLU A 308 -10.68 6.27 9.01
C GLU A 308 -10.08 6.36 10.43
N LEU A 309 -9.40 7.47 10.76
CA LEU A 309 -8.80 7.71 12.07
C LEU A 309 -9.68 8.63 12.92
N ASP A 310 -9.73 8.34 14.22
CA ASP A 310 -10.26 9.25 15.24
C ASP A 310 -9.22 10.32 15.60
N SER A 311 -9.57 11.26 16.48
CA SER A 311 -8.66 12.33 16.90
C SER A 311 -7.34 11.80 17.46
N LYS A 312 -7.38 10.78 18.32
CA LYS A 312 -6.18 10.14 18.88
C LYS A 312 -5.31 9.52 17.80
N GLY A 313 -5.92 8.83 16.83
CA GLY A 313 -5.24 8.24 15.69
C GLY A 313 -4.61 9.29 14.77
N LEU A 314 -5.30 10.41 14.54
CA LEU A 314 -4.76 11.55 13.79
C LEU A 314 -3.54 12.15 14.51
N SER A 315 -3.61 12.36 15.83
CA SER A 315 -2.48 12.85 16.62
C SER A 315 -1.26 11.91 16.51
N LYS A 316 -1.46 10.59 16.59
CA LYS A 316 -0.38 9.61 16.36
C LYS A 316 0.15 9.65 14.93
N LEU A 317 -0.71 9.88 13.94
CA LEU A 317 -0.32 9.95 12.54
C LEU A 317 0.58 11.16 12.28
N ILE A 318 0.27 12.32 12.86
CA ILE A 318 1.02 13.57 12.59
C ILE A 318 2.27 13.73 13.46
N GLU A 319 2.30 13.15 14.66
CA GLU A 319 3.38 13.34 15.65
C GLU A 319 4.79 13.15 15.04
N PRO A 320 5.07 12.05 14.29
CA PRO A 320 6.39 11.88 13.66
C PRO A 320 6.75 12.96 12.63
N LEU A 321 5.76 13.60 12.00
CA LEU A 321 5.95 14.54 10.89
C LEU A 321 6.22 15.97 11.36
N ILE A 322 5.67 16.33 12.52
CA ILE A 322 5.84 17.65 13.14
C ILE A 322 6.96 17.69 14.17
N ASN A 323 7.62 16.55 14.41
CA ASN A 323 8.75 16.47 15.34
C ASN A 323 9.92 17.34 14.86
N ASP A 324 10.58 18.04 15.78
CA ASP A 324 11.74 18.89 15.45
C ASP A 324 12.88 18.11 14.80
N ASN A 325 13.03 16.82 15.13
CA ASN A 325 14.03 15.91 14.59
C ASN A 325 13.59 15.23 13.29
N PHE A 326 12.48 15.63 12.66
CA PHE A 326 11.95 14.99 11.46
C PHE A 326 13.04 14.80 10.38
N THR A 327 13.81 15.85 10.07
CA THR A 327 14.88 15.78 9.06
C THR A 327 15.95 14.75 9.42
N ILE A 328 16.42 14.77 10.67
CA ILE A 328 17.41 13.81 11.18
C ILE A 328 16.87 12.37 11.07
N LYS A 329 15.60 12.16 11.48
CA LYS A 329 14.96 10.84 11.42
C LYS A 329 14.71 10.34 9.99
N VAL A 330 14.45 11.25 9.06
CA VAL A 330 14.39 10.93 7.63
C VAL A 330 15.76 10.48 7.12
N ASP A 331 16.83 11.16 7.51
CA ASP A 331 18.19 10.78 7.10
C ASP A 331 18.63 9.44 7.72
N GLU A 332 18.30 9.19 9.00
CA GLU A 332 18.49 7.88 9.63
C GLU A 332 17.76 6.75 8.85
N TYR A 333 16.50 6.99 8.45
CA TYR A 333 15.74 6.06 7.62
C TYR A 333 16.38 5.83 6.25
N ILE A 334 16.79 6.89 5.56
CA ILE A 334 17.44 6.82 4.25
C ILE A 334 18.74 6.00 4.34
N ASN A 335 19.55 6.26 5.37
CA ASN A 335 20.79 5.54 5.60
C ASN A 335 20.52 4.05 5.84
N ALA A 336 19.52 3.70 6.67
CA ALA A 336 19.13 2.31 6.88
C ALA A 336 18.68 1.63 5.58
N ARG A 337 17.91 2.34 4.73
CA ARG A 337 17.49 1.85 3.41
C ARG A 337 18.67 1.64 2.45
N ILE A 338 19.65 2.54 2.45
CA ILE A 338 20.86 2.41 1.63
C ILE A 338 21.68 1.21 2.08
N GLN A 339 21.86 1.01 3.40
CA GLN A 339 22.60 -0.15 3.91
C GLN A 339 21.92 -1.46 3.52
N GLN A 340 20.59 -1.52 3.60
CA GLN A 340 19.85 -2.67 3.10
C GLN A 340 20.05 -2.88 1.59
N LEU A 341 19.93 -1.82 0.79
CA LEU A 341 20.11 -1.91 -0.66
C LEU A 341 21.51 -2.41 -1.01
N LYS A 342 22.56 -1.93 -0.33
CA LYS A 342 23.94 -2.40 -0.50
C LYS A 342 24.10 -3.88 -0.12
N LYS A 343 23.38 -4.35 0.90
CA LYS A 343 23.34 -5.78 1.26
C LYS A 343 22.66 -6.62 0.18
N GLU A 344 21.55 -6.13 -0.39
CA GLU A 344 20.81 -6.81 -1.47
C GLU A 344 21.55 -6.76 -2.82
N HIS A 345 22.32 -5.69 -3.06
CA HIS A 345 23.03 -5.41 -4.29
C HIS A 345 24.43 -4.80 -4.00
N PRO A 346 25.46 -5.65 -3.75
CA PRO A 346 26.79 -5.19 -3.33
C PRO A 346 27.50 -4.25 -4.31
N THR A 347 27.11 -4.29 -5.60
CA THR A 347 27.70 -3.49 -6.67
C THR A 347 27.01 -2.14 -6.90
N LEU A 348 26.13 -1.71 -5.99
CA LEU A 348 25.47 -0.41 -6.07
C LEU A 348 26.46 0.76 -6.07
N SER A 349 26.35 1.64 -7.06
CA SER A 349 27.21 2.82 -7.15
C SER A 349 26.87 3.86 -6.08
N GLU A 350 27.87 4.66 -5.71
CA GLU A 350 27.67 5.80 -4.80
C GLU A 350 26.69 6.83 -5.39
N GLN A 351 26.77 7.08 -6.70
CA GLN A 351 25.85 8.00 -7.38
C GLN A 351 24.40 7.51 -7.28
N TYR A 352 24.14 6.21 -7.41
CA TYR A 352 22.81 5.66 -7.19
C TYR A 352 22.34 5.91 -5.76
N CYS A 353 23.20 5.71 -4.76
CA CYS A 353 22.87 5.95 -3.35
C CYS A 353 22.53 7.43 -3.09
N LYS A 354 23.28 8.37 -3.69
CA LYS A 354 23.00 9.81 -3.61
C LYS A 354 21.66 10.17 -4.23
N ASN A 355 21.39 9.66 -5.44
CA ASN A 355 20.12 9.88 -6.13
C ASN A 355 18.95 9.30 -5.32
N PHE A 356 19.10 8.08 -4.81
CA PHE A 356 18.10 7.43 -3.95
C PHE A 356 17.82 8.27 -2.70
N ALA A 357 18.86 8.79 -2.04
CA ALA A 357 18.70 9.63 -0.86
C ALA A 357 17.90 10.90 -1.16
N ALA A 358 18.26 11.62 -2.22
CA ALA A 358 17.57 12.84 -2.65
C ALA A 358 16.09 12.55 -2.96
N THR A 359 15.81 11.59 -3.85
CA THR A 359 14.43 11.22 -4.22
C THR A 359 13.60 10.75 -3.03
N THR A 360 14.19 9.99 -2.11
CA THR A 360 13.48 9.51 -0.92
C THR A 360 13.17 10.66 0.04
N ARG A 361 14.10 11.60 0.22
CA ARG A 361 13.90 12.80 1.04
C ARG A 361 12.77 13.66 0.49
N ASP A 362 12.78 13.95 -0.81
CA ASP A 362 11.72 14.72 -1.47
C ASP A 362 10.37 14.01 -1.38
N GLY A 363 10.36 12.68 -1.57
CA GLY A 363 9.17 11.85 -1.43
C GLY A 363 8.58 11.89 -0.01
N LEU A 364 9.42 11.91 1.03
CA LEU A 364 8.98 12.02 2.42
C LEU A 364 8.53 13.42 2.80
N GLN A 365 9.17 14.47 2.27
CA GLN A 365 8.69 15.85 2.44
C GLN A 365 7.31 16.04 1.78
N SER A 366 7.14 15.52 0.57
CA SER A 366 5.84 15.50 -0.11
C SER A 366 4.79 14.72 0.68
N ALA A 367 5.16 13.57 1.23
CA ALA A 367 4.27 12.78 2.10
C ALA A 367 3.89 13.55 3.37
N LYS A 368 4.85 14.21 4.03
CA LYS A 368 4.62 15.06 5.20
C LYS A 368 3.60 16.15 4.90
N ILE A 369 3.83 16.94 3.85
CA ILE A 369 2.93 18.03 3.44
C ILE A 369 1.53 17.48 3.20
N ARG A 370 1.41 16.40 2.42
CA ARG A 370 0.11 15.83 2.06
C ARG A 370 -0.66 15.28 3.25
N VAL A 371 0.02 14.60 4.18
CA VAL A 371 -0.62 14.13 5.42
C VAL A 371 -1.09 15.32 6.24
N LEU A 372 -0.24 16.34 6.46
CA LEU A 372 -0.60 17.51 7.27
C LEU A 372 -1.77 18.30 6.65
N MET A 373 -1.78 18.52 5.34
CA MET A 373 -2.89 19.18 4.63
C MET A 373 -4.25 18.50 4.84
N LEU A 374 -4.26 17.18 4.99
CA LEU A 374 -5.49 16.40 5.14
C LEU A 374 -5.86 16.19 6.61
N ALA A 375 -4.87 15.92 7.47
CA ALA A 375 -5.06 15.48 8.85
C ALA A 375 -5.09 16.64 9.86
N PHE A 376 -4.27 17.68 9.66
CA PHE A 376 -4.04 18.70 10.70
C PHE A 376 -5.31 19.47 11.06
N LYS A 377 -6.06 19.92 10.05
CA LYS A 377 -7.36 20.59 10.23
C LYS A 377 -8.45 19.73 10.88
N LYS A 378 -8.25 18.40 10.96
CA LYS A 378 -9.20 17.48 11.60
C LYS A 378 -8.95 17.29 13.10
N LEU A 379 -7.85 17.80 13.63
CA LEU A 379 -7.60 17.86 15.07
C LEU A 379 -8.54 18.89 15.71
N SER A 380 -8.71 18.80 17.04
CA SER A 380 -9.42 19.86 17.77
C SER A 380 -8.69 21.21 17.64
N LEU A 381 -9.43 22.31 17.72
CA LEU A 381 -8.85 23.66 17.62
C LEU A 381 -7.76 23.88 18.69
N GLU A 382 -7.95 23.34 19.90
CA GLU A 382 -6.98 23.45 20.98
C GLU A 382 -5.68 22.68 20.69
N GLU A 383 -5.77 21.45 20.14
CA GLU A 383 -4.59 20.71 19.70
C GLU A 383 -3.85 21.44 18.57
N GLN A 384 -4.59 21.99 17.59
CA GLN A 384 -3.98 22.78 16.51
C GLN A 384 -3.21 23.98 17.07
N LYS A 385 -3.81 24.76 17.98
CA LYS A 385 -3.15 25.90 18.64
C LYS A 385 -1.88 25.49 19.38
N GLN A 386 -1.94 24.41 20.16
CA GLN A 386 -0.77 23.91 20.90
C GLN A 386 0.38 23.50 19.99
N ILE A 387 0.07 22.90 18.84
CA ILE A 387 1.09 22.50 17.87
C ILE A 387 1.66 23.73 17.14
N ILE A 388 0.81 24.67 16.69
CA ILE A 388 1.24 25.92 16.02
C ILE A 388 2.10 26.78 16.95
N ALA A 389 1.81 26.80 18.25
CA ALA A 389 2.62 27.52 19.22
C ALA A 389 4.07 27.00 19.31
N LYS A 390 4.31 25.72 18.98
CA LYS A 390 5.65 25.13 18.92
C LYS A 390 6.34 25.37 17.57
N ASP A 391 5.58 25.29 16.48
CA ASP A 391 6.06 25.57 15.13
C ASP A 391 4.99 26.34 14.33
N ILE A 392 5.20 27.65 14.22
CA ILE A 392 4.26 28.59 13.58
C ILE A 392 4.09 28.25 12.10
N SER A 393 5.07 27.62 11.45
CA SER A 393 4.99 27.24 10.04
C SER A 393 3.89 26.22 9.73
N LEU A 394 3.37 25.54 10.76
CA LEU A 394 2.26 24.60 10.64
C LEU A 394 0.90 25.29 10.49
N LEU A 395 0.82 26.61 10.71
CA LEU A 395 -0.41 27.40 10.53
C LEU A 395 -1.04 27.20 9.15
N ARG A 396 -0.22 27.05 8.10
CA ARG A 396 -0.68 26.81 6.72
C ARG A 396 -1.55 25.57 6.53
N PHE A 397 -1.51 24.63 7.48
CA PHE A 397 -2.31 23.40 7.47
C PHE A 397 -3.54 23.46 8.38
N ALA A 398 -3.67 24.54 9.15
CA ALA A 398 -4.76 24.74 10.11
C ALA A 398 -6.08 25.08 9.41
N ASP A 399 -7.18 24.93 10.15
CA ASP A 399 -8.48 25.41 9.69
C ASP A 399 -8.47 26.93 9.42
N ARG A 400 -9.20 27.37 8.38
CA ARG A 400 -9.21 28.77 7.95
C ARG A 400 -9.75 29.71 9.03
N GLN A 401 -10.69 29.24 9.87
CA GLN A 401 -11.20 30.02 10.99
C GLN A 401 -10.09 30.25 12.04
N LEU A 402 -9.34 29.20 12.38
CA LEU A 402 -8.23 29.31 13.32
C LEU A 402 -7.13 30.23 12.80
N GLN A 403 -6.82 30.16 11.50
CA GLN A 403 -5.89 31.09 10.88
C GLN A 403 -6.36 32.54 11.00
N SER A 404 -7.66 32.80 10.78
CA SER A 404 -8.25 34.14 10.94
C SER A 404 -8.15 34.62 12.38
N ASP A 405 -8.49 33.77 13.34
CA ASP A 405 -8.46 34.11 14.77
C ASP A 405 -7.05 34.43 15.25
N LEU A 406 -6.03 33.70 14.77
CA LEU A 406 -4.63 33.95 15.11
C LEU A 406 -4.12 35.24 14.43
N LEU A 407 -4.46 35.49 13.17
CA LEU A 407 -4.13 36.74 12.49
C LEU A 407 -4.73 37.97 13.20
N LYS A 408 -5.95 37.87 13.75
CA LYS A 408 -6.56 38.94 14.57
C LYS A 408 -5.81 39.18 15.89
N GLN A 409 -5.16 38.16 16.44
CA GLN A 409 -4.41 38.29 17.68
C GLN A 409 -3.04 38.95 17.44
N ASP A 410 -2.34 38.55 16.38
CA ASP A 410 -1.01 39.09 16.03
C ASP A 410 -0.72 38.86 14.54
N TYR A 411 -1.09 39.84 13.70
CA TYR A 411 -0.93 39.73 12.25
C TYR A 411 0.53 39.45 11.86
N ASN A 412 1.47 40.24 12.37
CA ASN A 412 2.89 40.17 12.01
C ASN A 412 3.51 38.81 12.33
N LYS A 413 3.09 38.18 13.41
CA LYS A 413 3.57 36.85 13.80
C LYS A 413 3.09 35.74 12.88
N TYR A 414 1.86 35.81 12.38
CA TYR A 414 1.18 34.71 11.70
C TYR A 414 1.05 34.87 10.18
N ALA A 415 1.10 36.10 9.66
CA ALA A 415 0.85 36.43 8.25
C ALA A 415 1.74 35.65 7.27
N LEU A 416 2.99 35.36 7.65
CA LEU A 416 3.93 34.63 6.80
C LEU A 416 3.47 33.22 6.43
N TYR A 417 2.68 32.57 7.29
CA TYR A 417 2.30 31.17 7.15
C TYR A 417 0.80 30.95 7.00
N ALA A 418 -0.01 32.00 7.07
CA ALA A 418 -1.44 31.92 6.83
C ALA A 418 -1.75 31.80 5.33
N ASP A 419 -2.99 31.39 5.02
CA ASP A 419 -3.54 31.36 3.67
C ASP A 419 -3.45 32.75 3.01
N ARG A 420 -2.95 32.77 1.76
CA ARG A 420 -2.67 34.01 1.02
C ARG A 420 -3.92 34.86 0.83
N GLU A 421 -5.04 34.24 0.49
CA GLU A 421 -6.29 34.97 0.26
C GLU A 421 -6.90 35.45 1.58
N LEU A 422 -6.70 34.70 2.67
CA LEU A 422 -7.15 35.12 3.99
C LEU A 422 -6.39 36.34 4.51
N LYS A 423 -5.05 36.37 4.41
CA LYS A 423 -4.28 37.50 4.96
C LYS A 423 -4.56 38.82 4.24
N LYS A 424 -5.02 38.79 2.98
CA LYS A 424 -5.44 39.98 2.20
C LYS A 424 -6.67 40.66 2.78
N THR A 425 -7.47 39.99 3.61
CA THR A 425 -8.68 40.60 4.21
C THR A 425 -8.39 41.44 5.44
N PHE A 426 -7.14 41.49 5.91
CA PHE A 426 -6.73 42.17 7.13
C PHE A 426 -6.16 43.57 6.83
N PRO A 427 -6.55 44.62 7.59
CA PRO A 427 -6.01 45.98 7.40
C PRO A 427 -4.49 46.05 7.44
N GLU A 428 -3.86 45.22 8.27
CA GLU A 428 -2.41 45.17 8.46
C GLU A 428 -1.64 44.59 7.27
N HIS A 429 -2.32 44.07 6.24
CA HIS A 429 -1.66 43.59 5.03
C HIS A 429 -0.95 44.73 4.29
N PRO A 430 0.31 44.56 3.81
CA PRO A 430 1.08 45.64 3.19
C PRO A 430 0.35 46.36 2.05
N PHE A 431 -0.39 45.60 1.23
CA PHE A 431 -1.22 46.18 0.16
C PHE A 431 -2.40 47.04 0.68
N ASN A 432 -3.03 46.64 1.79
CA ASN A 432 -4.12 47.40 2.40
C ASN A 432 -3.60 48.65 3.09
N GLN A 433 -2.46 48.56 3.78
CA GLN A 433 -1.75 49.72 4.33
C GLN A 433 -1.37 50.71 3.23
N PHE A 434 -0.78 50.23 2.13
CA PHE A 434 -0.45 51.08 0.99
C PHE A 434 -1.68 51.79 0.41
N ARG A 435 -2.81 51.07 0.27
CA ARG A 435 -4.07 51.66 -0.20
C ARG A 435 -4.61 52.74 0.74
N GLU A 436 -4.45 52.56 2.05
CA GLU A 436 -4.90 53.53 3.07
C GLU A 436 -3.96 54.75 3.17
N GLU A 437 -2.65 54.55 3.03
CA GLU A 437 -1.63 55.61 3.10
C GLU A 437 -1.57 56.44 1.80
N HIS A 438 -1.88 55.82 0.65
CA HIS A 438 -1.76 56.43 -0.68
C HIS A 438 -3.08 56.40 -1.49
N PRO A 439 -4.24 56.85 -0.95
CA PRO A 439 -5.54 56.63 -1.59
C PRO A 439 -5.68 57.38 -2.92
N ASN A 440 -5.11 58.58 -3.04
CA ASN A 440 -5.19 59.39 -4.26
C ASN A 440 -4.33 58.82 -5.38
N GLU A 441 -3.12 58.37 -5.04
CA GLU A 441 -2.18 57.75 -6.00
C GLU A 441 -2.71 56.40 -6.47
N PHE A 442 -3.22 55.59 -5.55
CA PHE A 442 -3.81 54.29 -5.87
C PHE A 442 -5.10 54.40 -6.71
N ASN A 443 -5.97 55.37 -6.43
CA ASN A 443 -7.20 55.57 -7.22
C ASN A 443 -6.94 56.21 -8.59
N SER A 444 -5.77 56.82 -8.79
CA SER A 444 -5.39 57.47 -10.06
C SER A 444 -4.79 56.53 -11.11
N VAL A 445 -4.42 55.31 -10.73
CA VAL A 445 -3.78 54.32 -11.63
C VAL A 445 -4.79 53.31 -12.19
N SER A 446 -4.47 52.73 -13.34
CA SER A 446 -5.29 51.69 -13.98
C SER A 446 -5.31 50.40 -13.16
N ASP A 447 -6.34 49.58 -13.36
CA ASP A 447 -6.47 48.31 -12.64
C ASP A 447 -5.29 47.35 -12.90
N SER A 448 -4.73 47.36 -14.13
CA SER A 448 -3.50 46.63 -14.46
C SER A 448 -2.28 47.07 -13.64
N MET A 449 -2.20 48.35 -13.27
CA MET A 449 -1.10 48.89 -12.47
C MET A 449 -1.30 48.52 -10.99
N LYS A 450 -2.56 48.47 -10.52
CA LYS A 450 -2.90 47.98 -9.17
C LYS A 450 -2.53 46.52 -9.00
N GLU A 451 -2.83 45.67 -9.99
CA GLU A 451 -2.42 44.25 -10.02
C GLU A 451 -0.89 44.08 -10.00
N MET A 452 -0.16 44.97 -10.68
CA MET A 452 1.31 44.96 -10.68
C MET A 452 1.89 45.35 -9.30
N ILE A 453 1.33 46.38 -8.66
CA ILE A 453 1.72 46.79 -7.30
C ILE A 453 1.47 45.66 -6.30
N GLU A 454 0.30 45.02 -6.39
CA GLU A 454 -0.04 43.85 -5.57
C GLU A 454 0.97 42.72 -5.77
N SER A 455 1.24 42.34 -7.03
CA SER A 455 2.17 41.27 -7.39
C SER A 455 3.61 41.55 -6.91
N PHE A 456 4.05 42.81 -6.96
CA PHE A 456 5.37 43.21 -6.49
C PHE A 456 5.50 43.07 -4.96
N MET A 457 4.49 43.49 -4.21
CA MET A 457 4.47 43.35 -2.75
C MET A 457 4.44 41.88 -2.32
N GLU A 458 3.71 41.03 -3.05
CA GLU A 458 3.66 39.59 -2.81
C GLU A 458 4.98 38.88 -3.16
N GLY A 459 5.67 39.29 -4.22
CA GLY A 459 6.98 38.74 -4.61
C GLY A 459 8.05 38.88 -3.53
N ASN A 460 8.02 39.98 -2.77
CA ASN A 460 8.93 40.19 -1.65
C ASN A 460 8.66 39.21 -0.49
N GLU A 461 7.40 38.90 -0.19
CA GLU A 461 7.04 37.93 0.85
C GLU A 461 7.48 36.50 0.49
N GLU A 462 7.37 36.09 -0.78
CA GLU A 462 7.85 34.79 -1.25
C GLU A 462 9.37 34.66 -1.11
N GLU A 463 10.11 35.74 -1.35
CA GLU A 463 11.56 35.79 -1.14
C GLU A 463 11.92 35.66 0.35
N TYR A 464 11.16 36.30 1.25
CA TYR A 464 11.32 36.14 2.70
C TYR A 464 11.02 34.71 3.16
N LEU A 465 9.96 34.07 2.64
CA LEU A 465 9.65 32.65 2.88
C LEU A 465 10.81 31.74 2.46
N ARG A 466 11.39 32.01 1.29
CA ARG A 466 12.55 31.26 0.78
C ARG A 466 13.76 31.42 1.70
N LYS A 467 14.09 32.63 2.14
CA LYS A 467 15.21 32.91 3.06
C LYS A 467 14.98 32.33 4.47
N SER A 468 13.75 32.41 4.99
CA SER A 468 13.37 31.83 6.29
C SER A 468 13.50 30.31 6.31
N ASN A 469 13.08 29.63 5.24
CA ASN A 469 13.25 28.18 5.08
C ASN A 469 14.73 27.77 5.02
N ILE A 470 15.60 28.59 4.43
CA ILE A 470 17.05 28.37 4.40
C ILE A 470 17.64 28.50 5.82
N ILE A 471 17.33 29.57 6.55
CA ILE A 471 17.82 29.79 7.92
C ILE A 471 17.35 28.69 8.89
N THR A 472 16.12 28.22 8.74
CA THR A 472 15.59 27.12 9.56
C THR A 472 16.28 25.79 9.26
N THR A 473 16.75 25.61 8.02
CA THR A 473 17.53 24.43 7.61
C THR A 473 18.97 24.52 8.12
N GLU A 474 19.62 25.69 8.01
CA GLU A 474 21.00 25.93 8.46
C GLU A 474 21.16 25.90 9.99
N ARG A 475 20.13 26.27 10.77
CA ARG A 475 20.14 26.13 12.23
C ARG A 475 19.94 24.69 12.72
N LYS A 476 19.53 23.77 11.85
CA LYS A 476 19.21 22.37 12.17
C LYS A 476 20.18 21.35 11.57
N THR A 477 21.12 21.78 10.74
CA THR A 477 22.33 21.04 10.32
C THR A 477 23.52 21.48 11.16
#